data_AF-A0A7K3R5R1-F1
#
_entry.id   AF-A0A7K3R5R1-F1
#
_cell.length_a   1.000
_cell.length_b   1.000
_cell.length_c   1.000
_cell.angle_alpha   90.00
_cell.angle_beta   90.00
_cell.angle_gamma   90.00
#
_symmetry.space_group_name_H-M   'P 1'
#
loop_
_entity.id
_entity.type
_entity.pdbx_description
1 polymer ?
#
loop_
_entity_poly.entity_id
_entity_poly.type
_entity_poly.pdbx_seq_one_letter_code
_entity_poly.pdbx_strand_id
1 'polypeptide(L)'
;GLAVAVDEGTRPTDDDRNRAGVAVPALDPAGLLRTAPERWADTSRVDFTAWPARGGRTGDGELLGRALRAWSGPPDSIRVTTTPGTVAAPPVEPPRLLFAGEVDGAAVVLFHDSGDRVVRYAEPLSGSGGAALDFARTDDADVTTGAAVVVSRTGGSARFLLAPWIEESTTRDLLAPGTPARPLAVGPDGVTAPAPRPAANGTCGSWPVLQLRSSGRIVEKHAFLVTDLGDLAPAHLTYTPKPGRGAPARQPREATGGEALLAWARTACSLRTLSGSGVRAVNNWAFAEQKLPEGGASAGWLCTRADTWRGPGRVLVHFLEPAGSPTDPAAVVADRDDTALCSRFGQHVLAGTRWKAASGRWYVLAAGSRAVTRIEATGAVRGAAGGPTFAVRAPRDADVELTASLRGGGTLAAVR
;
A
#
# COMPACT_ATOMS: atom_id res chain seq x y z
N GLY A 1 -6.27 77.48 48.67
CA GLY A 1 -4.84 77.62 48.92
C GLY A 1 -4.09 76.64 48.04
N LEU A 2 -3.23 77.18 47.17
CA LEU A 2 -2.10 76.58 46.45
C LEU A 2 -2.26 75.23 45.71
N ALA A 3 -2.34 75.34 44.37
CA ALA A 3 -1.42 74.84 43.32
C ALA A 3 -0.47 73.67 43.66
N VAL A 4 -0.11 72.75 42.75
CA VAL A 4 0.67 72.97 41.51
C VAL A 4 0.48 71.79 40.51
N ALA A 5 0.57 72.12 39.20
CA ALA A 5 0.62 71.28 37.99
C ALA A 5 1.85 70.33 37.94
N VAL A 6 2.18 69.49 36.95
CA VAL A 6 2.28 69.50 35.47
C VAL A 6 2.53 68.00 35.12
N ASP A 7 2.10 67.35 34.03
CA ASP A 7 2.62 67.57 32.67
C ASP A 7 1.83 66.77 31.62
N GLU A 8 1.68 67.39 30.46
CA GLU A 8 1.14 66.85 29.22
C GLU A 8 2.29 66.19 28.45
N GLY A 9 2.17 64.91 28.11
CA GLY A 9 3.24 64.22 27.40
C GLY A 9 2.75 63.03 26.60
N THR A 10 2.20 63.32 25.41
CA THR A 10 2.23 62.47 24.21
C THR A 10 1.44 61.15 24.26
N ARG A 11 0.25 61.14 23.63
CA ARG A 11 -0.40 59.90 23.16
C ARG A 11 0.42 59.33 21.99
N PRO A 12 0.99 58.12 22.10
CA PRO A 12 1.44 57.39 20.94
C PRO A 12 0.19 56.92 20.18
N THR A 13 0.23 57.18 18.88
CA THR A 13 -0.75 56.80 17.86
C THR A 13 -1.01 55.29 17.84
N ASP A 14 -2.26 54.92 17.57
CA ASP A 14 -2.83 53.58 17.54
C ASP A 14 -2.33 52.71 16.36
N ASP A 15 -1.02 52.76 16.04
CA ASP A 15 -0.43 52.12 14.85
C ASP A 15 0.72 51.16 15.18
N ASP A 16 0.86 50.75 16.45
CA ASP A 16 1.83 49.72 16.88
C ASP A 16 1.16 48.42 17.35
N ARG A 17 -0.11 48.22 16.96
CA ARG A 17 -0.72 46.87 16.88
C ARG A 17 -0.34 46.21 15.57
N ASN A 18 0.95 46.27 15.23
CA ASN A 18 1.53 45.29 14.34
C ASN A 18 1.40 43.95 15.08
N ARG A 19 0.43 43.13 14.66
CA ARG A 19 0.25 41.76 15.14
C ARG A 19 1.56 41.03 14.84
N ALA A 20 2.48 41.04 15.80
CA ALA A 20 3.44 39.99 15.99
C ALA A 20 2.61 38.71 16.16
N GLY A 21 2.32 38.04 15.05
CA GLY A 21 1.67 36.75 15.06
C GLY A 21 2.53 35.88 15.95
N VAL A 22 1.96 35.39 17.06
CA VAL A 22 2.61 34.39 17.89
C VAL A 22 2.97 33.25 16.95
N ALA A 23 4.25 33.10 16.64
CA ALA A 23 4.73 32.00 15.84
C ALA A 23 4.35 30.73 16.59
N VAL A 24 3.37 29.99 16.05
CA VAL A 24 3.04 28.67 16.58
C VAL A 24 4.32 27.85 16.42
N PRO A 25 4.95 27.31 17.49
CA PRO A 25 6.26 26.65 17.41
C PRO A 25 6.33 25.55 16.34
N ALA A 26 5.20 24.91 16.03
CA ALA A 26 5.07 23.91 14.97
C ALA A 26 5.28 24.46 13.54
N LEU A 27 5.21 25.78 13.33
CA LEU A 27 5.37 26.45 12.03
C LEU A 27 6.74 27.11 11.86
N ASP A 28 7.62 27.01 12.86
CA ASP A 28 8.99 27.53 12.75
C ASP A 28 9.88 26.52 12.00
N PRO A 29 10.42 26.88 10.81
CA PRO A 29 11.35 26.00 10.09
C PRO A 29 12.64 25.70 10.87
N ALA A 30 13.05 26.55 11.81
CA ALA A 30 14.20 26.28 12.68
C ALA A 30 13.88 25.24 13.77
N GLY A 31 12.60 25.05 14.10
CA GLY A 31 12.12 24.08 15.08
C GLY A 31 11.93 22.66 14.55
N LEU A 32 12.10 22.43 13.23
CA LEU A 32 11.92 21.12 12.61
C LEU A 32 12.81 20.05 13.24
N LEU A 33 12.21 18.89 13.56
CA LEU A 33 12.95 17.75 14.09
C LEU A 33 13.82 17.12 13.00
N ARG A 34 15.06 16.76 13.35
CA ARG A 34 16.01 16.08 12.45
C ARG A 34 16.55 14.83 13.11
N THR A 35 16.46 13.70 12.40
CA THR A 35 17.04 12.44 12.89
C THR A 35 18.52 12.36 12.52
N ALA A 36 19.34 11.84 13.44
CA ALA A 36 20.75 11.58 13.18
C ALA A 36 20.91 10.56 12.02
N PRO A 37 21.90 10.74 11.10
CA PRO A 37 22.05 9.91 9.91
C PRO A 37 22.08 8.40 10.15
N GLU A 38 22.66 7.96 11.25
CA GLU A 38 22.88 6.53 11.57
C GLU A 38 21.82 5.95 12.52
N ARG A 39 20.80 6.73 12.90
CA ARG A 39 19.81 6.30 13.92
C ARG A 39 19.06 5.03 13.50
N TRP A 40 18.79 4.88 12.21
CA TRP A 40 18.08 3.71 11.67
C TRP A 40 18.79 2.38 11.91
N ALA A 41 20.10 2.39 12.11
CA ALA A 41 20.88 1.19 12.37
C ALA A 41 20.97 0.84 13.87
N ASP A 42 20.48 1.74 14.75
CA ASP A 42 20.56 1.60 16.21
C ASP A 42 19.21 1.98 16.85
N THR A 43 18.15 1.33 16.39
CA THR A 43 16.78 1.59 16.85
C THR A 43 15.93 0.32 16.72
N SER A 44 14.97 0.14 17.62
CA SER A 44 13.93 -0.88 17.48
C SER A 44 12.77 -0.42 16.59
N ARG A 45 12.71 0.88 16.27
CA ARG A 45 11.73 1.46 15.34
C ARG A 45 12.39 1.84 14.04
N VAL A 46 12.28 0.95 13.05
CA VAL A 46 12.81 1.12 11.69
C VAL A 46 11.67 1.58 10.79
N ASP A 47 11.27 2.84 10.99
CA ASP A 47 10.15 3.52 10.35
C ASP A 47 10.53 4.97 9.97
N PHE A 48 9.56 5.82 9.62
CA PHE A 48 9.79 7.22 9.26
C PHE A 48 10.44 8.06 10.38
N THR A 49 10.33 7.65 11.65
CA THR A 49 11.01 8.34 12.76
C THR A 49 12.53 8.16 12.70
N ALA A 50 13.01 7.11 12.04
CA ALA A 50 14.42 6.81 11.85
C ALA A 50 15.03 7.44 10.58
N TRP A 51 14.25 8.15 9.76
CA TRP A 51 14.74 8.79 8.54
C TRP A 51 15.49 10.09 8.84
N PRO A 52 16.76 10.25 8.41
CA PRO A 52 17.43 11.54 8.45
C PRO A 52 16.91 12.44 7.33
N ALA A 53 16.98 13.76 7.55
CA ALA A 53 16.69 14.75 6.52
C ALA A 53 17.70 14.62 5.36
N ARG A 54 17.21 14.45 4.13
CA ARG A 54 18.04 14.37 2.91
C ARG A 54 17.64 15.40 1.86
N GLY A 55 18.55 15.68 0.92
CA GLY A 55 18.33 16.62 -0.18
C GLY A 55 18.98 17.99 0.02
N GLY A 56 19.26 18.67 -1.09
CA GLY A 56 20.04 19.92 -1.13
C GLY A 56 19.32 21.17 -0.61
N ARG A 57 18.01 21.10 -0.34
CA ARG A 57 17.19 22.21 0.14
C ARG A 57 16.81 22.08 1.62
N THR A 58 17.44 21.18 2.35
CA THR A 58 17.14 20.93 3.78
C THR A 58 17.50 22.10 4.71
N GLY A 59 18.29 23.07 4.25
CA GLY A 59 18.56 24.33 4.95
C GLY A 59 17.81 25.55 4.39
N ASP A 60 16.94 25.36 3.39
CA ASP A 60 16.19 26.45 2.74
C ASP A 60 15.01 26.88 3.61
N GLY A 61 15.27 27.77 4.58
CA GLY A 61 14.26 28.20 5.56
C GLY A 61 13.03 28.85 4.92
N GLU A 62 13.17 29.49 3.76
CA GLU A 62 12.06 30.10 3.04
C GLU A 62 11.13 29.04 2.44
N LEU A 63 11.69 28.04 1.75
CA LEU A 63 10.94 26.90 1.22
C LEU A 63 10.25 26.12 2.35
N LEU A 64 10.98 25.80 3.41
CA LEU A 64 10.45 25.07 4.56
C LEU A 64 9.32 25.84 5.25
N GLY A 65 9.49 27.16 5.42
CA GLY A 65 8.45 28.03 5.96
C GLY A 65 7.21 28.12 5.05
N ARG A 66 7.37 28.16 3.73
CA ARG A 66 6.23 28.10 2.79
C ARG A 66 5.48 26.78 2.92
N ALA A 67 6.19 25.66 2.96
CA ALA A 67 5.60 24.33 3.10
C ALA A 67 4.82 24.18 4.42
N LEU A 68 5.36 24.67 5.55
CA LEU A 68 4.68 24.66 6.85
C LEU A 68 3.43 25.56 6.86
N ARG A 69 3.50 26.75 6.26
CA ARG A 69 2.33 27.64 6.13
C ARG A 69 1.24 27.01 5.27
N ALA A 70 1.60 26.41 4.13
CA ALA A 70 0.68 25.69 3.26
C ALA A 70 -0.01 24.54 3.99
N TRP A 71 0.70 23.81 4.85
CA TRP A 71 0.08 22.80 5.71
C TRP A 71 -0.86 23.41 6.75
N SER A 72 -0.48 24.51 7.40
CA SER A 72 -1.31 25.14 8.44
C SER A 72 -2.64 25.71 7.92
N GLY A 73 -2.68 26.12 6.66
CA GLY A 73 -3.82 26.78 6.04
C GLY A 73 -3.60 26.86 4.53
N PRO A 74 -3.92 25.79 3.77
CA PRO A 74 -3.69 25.77 2.34
C PRO A 74 -4.63 26.79 1.67
N PRO A 75 -4.11 27.76 0.88
CA PRO A 75 -4.95 28.61 0.05
C PRO A 75 -5.60 27.79 -1.06
N ASP A 76 -6.71 28.28 -1.63
CA ASP A 76 -7.49 27.60 -2.67
C ASP A 76 -6.67 27.21 -3.92
N SER A 77 -5.54 27.87 -4.14
CA SER A 77 -4.61 27.56 -5.23
C SER A 77 -3.79 26.28 -5.01
N ILE A 78 -3.73 25.76 -3.79
CA ILE A 78 -3.00 24.53 -3.46
C ILE A 78 -3.91 23.33 -3.63
N ARG A 79 -3.48 22.38 -4.44
CA ARG A 79 -4.17 21.10 -4.56
C ARG A 79 -3.87 20.25 -3.32
N VAL A 80 -4.89 19.97 -2.53
CA VAL A 80 -4.78 19.07 -1.38
C VAL A 80 -5.24 17.66 -1.77
N THR A 81 -4.43 16.65 -1.45
CA THR A 81 -4.85 15.25 -1.55
C THR A 81 -4.59 14.50 -0.25
N THR A 82 -5.44 13.53 0.08
CA THR A 82 -5.32 12.75 1.31
C THR A 82 -5.53 11.28 0.98
N THR A 83 -4.64 10.41 1.44
CA THR A 83 -4.93 8.99 1.57
C THR A 83 -6.25 8.84 2.36
N PRO A 84 -7.15 7.92 1.97
CA PRO A 84 -8.43 7.76 2.66
C PRO A 84 -8.28 7.53 4.16
N GLY A 85 -9.01 8.32 4.96
CA GLY A 85 -8.96 8.29 6.43
C GLY A 85 -7.83 9.10 7.05
N THR A 86 -7.08 9.88 6.27
CA THR A 86 -6.07 10.81 6.77
C THR A 86 -6.70 12.17 7.02
N VAL A 87 -6.51 12.71 8.22
CA VAL A 87 -6.93 14.08 8.55
C VAL A 87 -5.90 15.05 7.96
N ALA A 88 -6.36 16.13 7.31
CA ALA A 88 -5.52 17.21 6.76
C ALA A 88 -5.35 18.39 7.73
N ALA A 89 -5.30 18.12 9.03
CA ALA A 89 -5.16 19.15 10.07
C ALA A 89 -3.71 19.66 10.15
N PRO A 90 -3.50 20.91 10.60
CA PRO A 90 -2.18 21.48 10.86
C PRO A 90 -1.32 20.62 11.80
N PRO A 91 0.02 20.77 11.77
CA PRO A 91 0.88 20.08 12.72
C PRO A 91 0.68 20.64 14.13
N VAL A 92 0.52 19.75 15.11
CA VAL A 92 0.36 20.12 16.53
C VAL A 92 1.72 20.39 17.21
N GLU A 93 2.76 19.75 16.71
CA GLU A 93 4.15 19.83 17.18
C GLU A 93 5.07 20.04 15.97
N PRO A 94 6.32 20.54 16.16
CA PRO A 94 7.27 20.66 15.07
C PRO A 94 7.47 19.31 14.36
N PRO A 95 7.13 19.22 13.06
CA PRO A 95 7.25 17.96 12.34
C PRO A 95 8.73 17.64 12.07
N ARG A 96 8.99 16.36 11.80
CA ARG A 96 10.29 15.87 11.37
C ARG A 96 10.49 16.15 9.89
N LEU A 97 11.64 16.73 9.53
CA LEU A 97 12.05 16.87 8.14
C LEU A 97 12.63 15.55 7.63
N LEU A 98 11.99 14.97 6.60
CA LEU A 98 12.47 13.77 5.93
C LEU A 98 13.28 14.11 4.67
N PHE A 99 12.82 15.12 3.92
CA PHE A 99 13.45 15.50 2.66
C PHE A 99 13.15 16.95 2.29
N ALA A 100 14.12 17.61 1.66
CA ALA A 100 13.87 18.83 0.89
C ALA A 100 14.85 18.91 -0.28
N GLY A 101 14.33 18.95 -1.51
CA GLY A 101 15.16 18.93 -2.72
C GLY A 101 14.36 19.20 -3.99
N GLU A 102 15.07 19.24 -5.11
CA GLU A 102 14.47 19.46 -6.43
C GLU A 102 14.24 18.11 -7.12
N VAL A 103 13.01 17.84 -7.55
CA VAL A 103 12.63 16.59 -8.21
C VAL A 103 11.72 16.91 -9.39
N ASP A 104 12.11 16.48 -10.58
CA ASP A 104 11.34 16.63 -11.83
C ASP A 104 10.79 18.07 -12.06
N GLY A 105 11.60 19.09 -11.78
CA GLY A 105 11.24 20.50 -11.99
C GLY A 105 10.40 21.14 -10.88
N ALA A 106 10.24 20.47 -9.74
CA ALA A 106 9.56 21.00 -8.56
C ALA A 106 10.48 21.00 -7.33
N ALA A 107 10.34 21.98 -6.45
CA ALA A 107 10.84 21.91 -5.09
C ALA A 107 9.89 21.05 -4.26
N VAL A 108 10.40 19.97 -3.67
CA VAL A 108 9.63 18.99 -2.89
C VAL A 108 10.14 18.97 -1.46
N VAL A 109 9.23 19.03 -0.50
CA VAL A 109 9.50 18.87 0.94
C VAL A 109 8.66 17.72 1.48
N LEU A 110 9.28 16.84 2.26
CA LEU A 110 8.59 15.76 2.98
C LEU A 110 8.74 15.95 4.49
N PHE A 111 7.62 15.90 5.18
CA PHE A 111 7.54 15.92 6.63
C PHE A 111 6.95 14.61 7.18
N HIS A 112 7.24 14.32 8.44
CA HIS A 112 6.52 13.34 9.26
C HIS A 112 6.18 13.93 10.61
N ASP A 113 4.93 13.86 11.05
CA ASP A 113 4.52 14.37 12.36
C ASP A 113 4.26 13.27 13.40
N SER A 114 3.77 13.68 14.57
CA SER A 114 3.37 12.79 15.65
C SER A 114 2.01 12.11 15.42
N GLY A 115 1.29 12.44 14.35
CA GLY A 115 0.04 11.78 13.94
C GLY A 115 0.27 10.63 12.97
N ASP A 116 1.51 10.17 12.81
CA ASP A 116 1.92 9.13 11.85
C ASP A 116 1.48 9.43 10.42
N ARG A 117 1.72 10.68 9.99
CA ARG A 117 1.45 11.13 8.62
C ARG A 117 2.74 11.53 7.92
N VAL A 118 2.92 11.09 6.68
CA VAL A 118 3.86 11.72 5.75
C VAL A 118 3.14 12.81 4.99
N VAL A 119 3.69 14.03 5.01
CA VAL A 119 3.14 15.18 4.28
C VAL A 119 4.12 15.62 3.22
N ARG A 120 3.67 15.68 1.96
CA ARG A 120 4.45 16.15 0.81
C ARG A 120 3.94 17.50 0.36
N TYR A 121 4.82 18.49 0.41
CA TYR A 121 4.64 19.75 -0.29
C TYR A 121 5.45 19.73 -1.59
N ALA A 122 4.85 20.19 -2.69
CA ALA A 122 5.55 20.34 -3.96
C ALA A 122 5.13 21.62 -4.67
N GLU A 123 6.09 22.49 -5.01
CA GLU A 123 5.85 23.69 -5.81
C GLU A 123 6.73 23.68 -7.07
N PRO A 124 6.22 24.08 -8.25
CA PRO A 124 7.04 24.18 -9.45
C PRO A 124 8.18 25.18 -9.27
N LEU A 125 9.38 24.84 -9.78
CA LEU A 125 10.52 25.76 -9.80
C LEU A 125 10.34 26.89 -10.82
N SER A 126 9.50 26.65 -11.83
CA SER A 126 9.16 27.63 -12.87
C SER A 126 7.76 27.37 -13.42
N GLY A 127 7.18 28.39 -14.05
CA GLY A 127 5.83 28.34 -14.60
C GLY A 127 4.72 28.69 -13.59
N SER A 128 3.48 28.62 -14.03
CA SER A 128 2.28 29.00 -13.27
C SER A 128 1.54 27.80 -12.65
N GLY A 129 2.18 26.62 -12.58
CA GLY A 129 1.58 25.45 -11.94
C GLY A 129 1.33 25.70 -10.45
N GLY A 130 0.19 25.25 -9.94
CA GLY A 130 -0.14 25.35 -8.51
C GLY A 130 0.71 24.39 -7.67
N ALA A 131 0.97 24.77 -6.41
CA ALA A 131 1.59 23.86 -5.45
C ALA A 131 0.62 22.74 -5.05
N ALA A 132 1.18 21.63 -4.59
CA ALA A 132 0.43 20.47 -4.09
C ALA A 132 0.81 20.18 -2.64
N LEU A 133 -0.18 19.72 -1.88
CA LEU A 133 -0.03 19.25 -0.52
C LEU A 133 -0.71 17.88 -0.39
N ASP A 134 0.08 16.83 -0.27
CA ASP A 134 -0.39 15.45 -0.21
C ASP A 134 -0.17 14.88 1.19
N PHE A 135 -1.19 14.23 1.76
CA PHE A 135 -1.13 13.61 3.07
C PHE A 135 -1.26 12.09 2.94
N ALA A 136 -0.24 11.36 3.37
CA ALA A 136 -0.26 9.91 3.45
C ALA A 136 -0.29 9.43 4.89
N ARG A 137 -1.13 8.43 5.14
CA ARG A 137 -1.24 7.73 6.42
C ARG A 137 -0.11 6.71 6.53
N THR A 138 0.56 6.62 7.68
CA THR A 138 1.73 5.75 7.89
C THR A 138 1.75 5.06 9.26
N ASP A 139 0.59 4.85 9.89
CA ASP A 139 0.45 4.17 11.19
C ASP A 139 1.08 2.77 11.17
N ASP A 140 1.83 2.42 12.20
CA ASP A 140 2.53 1.12 12.31
C ASP A 140 3.41 0.79 11.07
N ALA A 141 3.96 1.83 10.41
CA ALA A 141 4.95 1.63 9.37
C ALA A 141 6.16 0.85 9.93
N ASP A 142 6.71 -0.03 9.09
CA ASP A 142 7.82 -0.92 9.44
C ASP A 142 8.94 -0.86 8.38
N VAL A 143 9.91 -1.76 8.50
CA VAL A 143 11.06 -1.83 7.59
C VAL A 143 10.68 -1.99 6.11
N THR A 144 9.49 -2.51 5.81
CA THR A 144 8.99 -2.75 4.44
C THR A 144 8.04 -1.65 3.97
N THR A 145 7.09 -1.24 4.81
CA THR A 145 6.04 -0.27 4.48
C THR A 145 6.52 1.18 4.64
N GLY A 146 7.55 1.40 5.45
CA GLY A 146 8.30 2.65 5.57
C GLY A 146 9.54 2.71 4.67
N ALA A 147 9.69 1.80 3.69
CA ALA A 147 10.90 1.67 2.88
C ALA A 147 11.04 2.70 1.75
N ALA A 148 9.95 3.31 1.31
CA ALA A 148 9.93 4.23 0.18
C ALA A 148 8.74 5.19 0.24
N VAL A 149 8.92 6.40 -0.30
CA VAL A 149 7.86 7.40 -0.48
C VAL A 149 7.93 7.97 -1.89
N VAL A 150 6.80 8.07 -2.57
CA VAL A 150 6.74 8.72 -3.88
C VAL A 150 6.94 10.24 -3.72
N VAL A 151 7.98 10.77 -4.37
CA VAL A 151 8.30 12.20 -4.38
C VAL A 151 7.87 12.91 -5.67
N SER A 152 7.64 12.15 -6.73
CA SER A 152 7.18 12.67 -8.02
C SER A 152 6.48 11.60 -8.85
N ARG A 153 5.50 12.02 -9.64
CA ARG A 153 4.82 11.22 -10.66
C ARG A 153 4.71 12.05 -11.93
N THR A 154 5.36 11.60 -12.99
CA THR A 154 5.39 12.32 -14.26
C THR A 154 5.13 11.33 -15.40
N GLY A 155 3.99 11.48 -16.08
CA GLY A 155 3.58 10.55 -17.13
C GLY A 155 3.53 9.10 -16.64
N GLY A 156 4.26 8.21 -17.33
CA GLY A 156 4.34 6.77 -17.03
C GLY A 156 5.41 6.37 -16.02
N SER A 157 5.99 7.31 -15.28
CA SER A 157 7.02 7.03 -14.28
C SER A 157 6.77 7.73 -12.94
N ALA A 158 7.42 7.20 -11.91
CA ALA A 158 7.48 7.77 -10.58
C ALA A 158 8.92 7.78 -10.07
N ARG A 159 9.23 8.72 -9.17
CA ARG A 159 10.47 8.72 -8.40
C ARG A 159 10.14 8.51 -6.93
N PHE A 160 10.99 7.75 -6.26
CA PHE A 160 10.82 7.39 -4.88
C PHE A 160 12.01 7.92 -4.07
N LEU A 161 11.74 8.47 -2.90
CA LEU A 161 12.76 8.59 -1.87
C LEU A 161 12.80 7.27 -1.11
N LEU A 162 13.95 6.60 -1.15
CA LEU A 162 14.16 5.35 -0.43
C LEU A 162 14.59 5.60 1.02
N ALA A 163 14.20 4.71 1.91
CA ALA A 163 14.60 4.73 3.30
C ALA A 163 16.13 4.53 3.44
N PRO A 164 16.76 5.06 4.49
CA PRO A 164 18.21 5.00 4.67
C PRO A 164 18.75 3.57 4.89
N TRP A 165 17.88 2.63 5.27
CA TRP A 165 18.23 1.22 5.42
C TRP A 165 18.10 0.41 4.12
N ILE A 166 17.75 1.02 2.99
CA ILE A 166 17.69 0.31 1.69
C ILE A 166 19.05 0.33 1.04
N GLU A 167 19.66 -0.85 0.93
CA GLU A 167 21.00 -1.02 0.35
C GLU A 167 20.94 -1.22 -1.17
N GLU A 168 19.86 -1.81 -1.68
CA GLU A 168 19.68 -1.91 -3.13
C GLU A 168 18.24 -1.79 -3.57
N SER A 169 18.11 -1.29 -4.80
CA SER A 169 16.85 -1.02 -5.45
C SER A 169 16.90 -1.48 -6.90
N THR A 170 15.85 -2.19 -7.29
CA THR A 170 15.67 -2.71 -8.64
C THR A 170 14.22 -2.58 -9.05
N THR A 171 13.94 -2.67 -10.35
CA THR A 171 12.58 -2.72 -10.89
C THR A 171 12.33 -4.05 -11.60
N ARG A 172 11.12 -4.58 -11.50
CA ARG A 172 10.67 -5.73 -12.29
C ARG A 172 9.21 -5.58 -12.71
N ASP A 173 8.79 -6.39 -13.66
CA ASP A 173 7.39 -6.47 -14.11
C ASP A 173 6.77 -7.80 -13.62
N LEU A 174 5.66 -7.72 -12.88
CA LEU A 174 4.96 -8.92 -12.40
C LEU A 174 4.36 -9.74 -13.56
N LEU A 175 4.10 -9.11 -14.71
CA LEU A 175 3.66 -9.81 -15.93
C LEU A 175 4.82 -10.38 -16.75
N ALA A 176 6.05 -10.32 -16.23
CA ALA A 176 7.21 -11.02 -16.77
C ALA A 176 7.96 -11.78 -15.64
N PRO A 177 7.31 -12.77 -14.98
CA PRO A 177 7.79 -13.36 -13.73
C PRO A 177 9.14 -14.10 -13.86
N GLY A 178 9.52 -14.51 -15.09
CA GLY A 178 10.81 -15.14 -15.38
C GLY A 178 11.92 -14.15 -15.75
N THR A 179 11.62 -12.86 -15.88
CA THR A 179 12.61 -11.84 -16.22
C THR A 179 13.30 -11.32 -14.95
N PRO A 180 14.65 -11.34 -14.88
CA PRO A 180 15.38 -10.77 -13.74
C PRO A 180 15.07 -9.29 -13.50
N ALA A 181 15.15 -8.87 -12.24
CA ALA A 181 15.02 -7.47 -11.88
C ALA A 181 16.17 -6.64 -12.45
N ARG A 182 15.90 -5.39 -12.82
CA ARG A 182 16.87 -4.46 -13.39
C ARG A 182 17.31 -3.46 -12.33
N PRO A 183 18.62 -3.14 -12.22
CA PRO A 183 19.10 -2.10 -11.32
C PRO A 183 18.34 -0.78 -11.50
N LEU A 184 17.95 -0.17 -10.39
CA LEU A 184 17.40 1.17 -10.35
C LEU A 184 18.42 2.07 -9.66
N ALA A 185 18.93 3.07 -10.37
CA ALA A 185 19.90 3.99 -9.81
C ALA A 185 19.25 4.86 -8.73
N VAL A 186 20.03 5.20 -7.71
CA VAL A 186 19.62 6.06 -6.59
C VAL A 186 20.63 7.20 -6.48
N GLY A 187 20.12 8.43 -6.41
CA GLY A 187 20.93 9.62 -6.21
C GLY A 187 21.53 9.70 -4.80
N PRO A 188 22.49 10.60 -4.56
CA PRO A 188 23.13 10.76 -3.25
C PRO A 188 22.16 11.21 -2.15
N ASP A 189 21.01 11.77 -2.51
CA ASP A 189 19.93 12.17 -1.62
C ASP A 189 18.93 11.04 -1.32
N GLY A 190 19.10 9.86 -1.93
CA GLY A 190 18.22 8.71 -1.78
C GLY A 190 17.04 8.68 -2.77
N VAL A 191 16.97 9.62 -3.72
CA VAL A 191 15.91 9.65 -4.73
C VAL A 191 16.26 8.73 -5.90
N THR A 192 15.32 7.87 -6.30
CA THR A 192 15.53 6.97 -7.44
C THR A 192 15.59 7.73 -8.77
N ALA A 193 16.25 7.11 -9.75
CA ALA A 193 15.95 7.36 -11.17
C ALA A 193 14.44 7.12 -11.44
N PRO A 194 13.88 7.65 -12.55
CA PRO A 194 12.48 7.40 -12.89
C PRO A 194 12.21 5.90 -13.04
N ALA A 195 11.31 5.37 -12.20
CA ALA A 195 10.86 4.00 -12.26
C ALA A 195 9.53 3.91 -13.04
N PRO A 196 9.35 2.91 -13.92
CA PRO A 196 8.07 2.68 -14.57
C PRO A 196 6.97 2.45 -13.52
N ARG A 197 5.76 2.92 -13.81
CA ARG A 197 4.60 2.71 -12.92
C ARG A 197 3.50 1.91 -13.61
N PRO A 198 2.65 1.21 -12.85
CA PRO A 198 1.44 0.60 -13.40
C PRO A 198 0.60 1.66 -14.13
N ALA A 199 0.16 1.36 -15.35
CA ALA A 199 -0.70 2.27 -16.11
C ALA A 199 -2.02 2.46 -15.35
N ALA A 200 -2.49 3.69 -15.18
CA ALA A 200 -3.76 3.97 -14.50
C ALA A 200 -4.97 3.41 -15.26
N ASN A 201 -4.92 3.45 -16.60
CA ASN A 201 -5.99 3.02 -17.51
C ASN A 201 -5.46 2.07 -18.60
N GLY A 202 -6.38 1.48 -19.36
CA GLY A 202 -6.07 0.64 -20.53
C GLY A 202 -5.84 -0.83 -20.19
N THR A 203 -5.37 -1.59 -21.19
CA THR A 203 -5.07 -3.01 -21.04
C THR A 203 -3.91 -3.24 -20.08
N CYS A 204 -4.00 -4.27 -19.25
CA CYS A 204 -2.93 -4.65 -18.34
C CYS A 204 -1.87 -5.48 -19.08
N GLY A 205 -0.97 -4.79 -19.79
CA GLY A 205 0.16 -5.41 -20.50
C GLY A 205 1.46 -5.45 -19.70
N SER A 206 1.56 -4.65 -18.63
CA SER A 206 2.66 -4.66 -17.67
C SER A 206 2.16 -4.29 -16.28
N TRP A 207 2.84 -4.77 -15.25
CA TRP A 207 2.68 -4.33 -13.87
C TRP A 207 4.04 -4.13 -13.19
N PRO A 208 4.67 -2.96 -13.36
CA PRO A 208 5.95 -2.64 -12.74
C PRO A 208 5.86 -2.55 -11.21
N VAL A 209 6.91 -3.04 -10.55
CA VAL A 209 7.11 -2.95 -9.09
C VAL A 209 8.57 -2.66 -8.77
N LEU A 210 8.81 -2.04 -7.62
CA LEU A 210 10.15 -1.97 -7.05
C LEU A 210 10.43 -3.24 -6.27
N GLN A 211 11.63 -3.77 -6.43
CA GLN A 211 12.20 -4.75 -5.51
C GLN A 211 13.33 -4.08 -4.73
N LEU A 212 13.16 -4.02 -3.42
CA LEU A 212 14.07 -3.37 -2.49
C LEU A 212 14.74 -4.42 -1.61
N ARG A 213 15.99 -4.17 -1.20
CA ARG A 213 16.69 -5.00 -0.23
C ARG A 213 17.16 -4.16 0.95
N SER A 214 16.82 -4.61 2.17
CA SER A 214 17.32 -4.01 3.40
C SER A 214 18.83 -4.21 3.54
N SER A 215 19.47 -3.23 4.19
CA SER A 215 20.88 -3.27 4.54
C SER A 215 21.19 -4.46 5.43
N GLY A 216 22.37 -5.04 5.26
CA GLY A 216 22.87 -6.08 6.16
C GLY A 216 22.98 -5.68 7.64
N ARG A 217 22.87 -4.38 7.97
CA ARG A 217 22.80 -3.86 9.36
C ARG A 217 21.42 -4.05 10.00
N ILE A 218 20.39 -4.32 9.20
CA ILE A 218 19.11 -4.83 9.68
C ILE A 218 19.20 -6.36 9.65
N VAL A 219 19.11 -7.00 10.83
CA VAL A 219 19.30 -8.46 11.00
C VAL A 219 18.39 -9.26 10.05
N GLU A 220 17.20 -8.73 9.81
CA GLU A 220 16.21 -9.18 8.84
C GLU A 220 16.60 -8.73 7.42
N LYS A 221 17.58 -9.43 6.82
CA LYS A 221 17.99 -9.26 5.42
C LYS A 221 16.87 -9.73 4.49
N HIS A 222 16.00 -8.82 4.08
CA HIS A 222 14.83 -9.15 3.27
C HIS A 222 14.85 -8.38 1.95
N ALA A 223 14.65 -9.13 0.87
CA ALA A 223 14.29 -8.58 -0.42
C ALA A 223 12.77 -8.67 -0.55
N PHE A 224 12.12 -7.53 -0.77
CA PHE A 224 10.67 -7.40 -0.79
C PHE A 224 10.21 -6.55 -1.97
N LEU A 225 8.93 -6.69 -2.32
CA LEU A 225 8.34 -5.97 -3.44
C LEU A 225 7.39 -4.88 -2.93
N VAL A 226 7.45 -3.69 -3.53
CA VAL A 226 6.45 -2.64 -3.32
C VAL A 226 5.89 -2.15 -4.65
N THR A 227 4.61 -1.80 -4.67
CA THR A 227 3.91 -1.34 -5.89
C THR A 227 3.22 0.01 -5.68
N ASP A 228 3.29 0.86 -6.70
CA ASP A 228 2.59 2.15 -6.72
C ASP A 228 1.10 1.94 -7.01
N LEU A 229 0.25 2.13 -6.00
CA LEU A 229 -1.21 2.11 -6.12
C LEU A 229 -1.84 3.51 -6.10
N GLY A 230 -1.03 4.58 -6.16
CA GLY A 230 -1.49 5.97 -6.24
C GLY A 230 -1.31 6.80 -4.97
N ASP A 231 -1.19 6.17 -3.80
CA ASP A 231 -0.85 6.84 -2.52
C ASP A 231 0.65 7.16 -2.42
N LEU A 232 1.08 8.10 -1.55
CA LEU A 232 2.53 8.40 -1.44
C LEU A 232 3.34 7.21 -0.93
N ALA A 233 2.80 6.43 0.00
CA ALA A 233 3.39 5.19 0.46
C ALA A 233 3.01 4.06 -0.51
N PRO A 234 3.98 3.37 -1.14
CA PRO A 234 3.69 2.21 -1.99
C PRO A 234 3.27 0.99 -1.14
N ALA A 235 2.49 0.09 -1.73
CA ALA A 235 1.98 -1.09 -1.02
C ALA A 235 2.98 -2.25 -1.06
N HIS A 236 3.25 -2.86 0.10
CA HIS A 236 4.09 -4.06 0.22
C HIS A 236 3.38 -5.30 -0.31
N LEU A 237 4.06 -6.10 -1.13
CA LEU A 237 3.50 -7.32 -1.72
C LEU A 237 4.08 -8.56 -1.07
N THR A 238 3.20 -9.44 -0.61
CA THR A 238 3.54 -10.70 0.04
C THR A 238 2.83 -11.89 -0.60
N TYR A 239 3.28 -13.09 -0.25
CA TYR A 239 2.71 -14.34 -0.72
C TYR A 239 2.66 -15.37 0.41
N THR A 240 1.51 -16.02 0.54
CA THR A 240 1.31 -17.13 1.46
C THR A 240 1.07 -18.41 0.65
N PRO A 241 2.02 -19.37 0.64
CA PRO A 241 1.84 -20.62 -0.10
C PRO A 241 0.78 -21.50 0.54
N LYS A 242 0.38 -22.54 -0.20
CA LYS A 242 -0.53 -23.58 0.32
C LYS A 242 0.02 -24.16 1.63
N PRO A 243 -0.85 -24.44 2.62
CA PRO A 243 -0.42 -25.12 3.83
C PRO A 243 0.12 -26.51 3.48
N GLY A 244 1.39 -26.76 3.78
CA GLY A 244 1.98 -28.09 3.67
C GLY A 244 1.33 -29.06 4.67
N ARG A 245 1.40 -30.37 4.41
CA ARG A 245 0.91 -31.40 5.34
C ARG A 245 1.62 -31.24 6.70
N GLY A 246 0.85 -31.12 7.77
CA GLY A 246 1.38 -30.99 9.14
C GLY A 246 2.04 -29.65 9.49
N ALA A 247 2.08 -28.68 8.56
CA ALA A 247 2.72 -27.39 8.83
C ALA A 247 1.77 -26.43 9.58
N PRO A 248 2.26 -25.64 10.55
CA PRO A 248 1.48 -24.56 11.14
C PRO A 248 1.08 -23.52 10.09
N ALA A 249 0.09 -22.69 10.41
CA ALA A 249 -0.22 -21.53 9.56
C ALA A 249 1.04 -20.66 9.46
N ARG A 250 1.41 -20.28 8.24
CA ARG A 250 2.62 -19.51 7.97
C ARG A 250 2.25 -18.04 7.90
N GLN A 251 3.11 -17.19 8.44
CA GLN A 251 3.05 -15.76 8.14
C GLN A 251 3.27 -15.56 6.62
N PRO A 252 2.72 -14.48 6.05
CA PRO A 252 3.05 -14.09 4.68
C PRO A 252 4.57 -14.01 4.49
N ARG A 253 5.01 -14.44 3.32
CA ARG A 253 6.42 -14.40 2.90
C ARG A 253 6.61 -13.29 1.88
N GLU A 254 7.86 -12.89 1.67
CA GLU A 254 8.17 -11.94 0.61
C GLU A 254 7.80 -12.47 -0.77
N ALA A 255 7.24 -11.58 -1.61
CA ALA A 255 6.77 -11.89 -2.95
C ALA A 255 7.90 -12.05 -4.00
N THR A 256 9.13 -12.29 -3.56
CA THR A 256 10.32 -12.35 -4.42
C THR A 256 10.65 -13.74 -4.97
N GLY A 257 10.10 -14.80 -4.37
CA GLY A 257 10.32 -16.19 -4.78
C GLY A 257 9.52 -16.61 -6.03
N GLY A 258 10.02 -17.61 -6.77
CA GLY A 258 9.41 -18.03 -8.05
C GLY A 258 7.92 -18.40 -7.98
N GLU A 259 7.50 -19.16 -6.95
CA GLU A 259 6.09 -19.50 -6.74
C GLU A 259 5.23 -18.23 -6.53
N ALA A 260 5.74 -17.28 -5.74
CA ALA A 260 5.06 -16.01 -5.49
C ALA A 260 4.93 -15.17 -6.76
N LEU A 261 5.99 -15.06 -7.55
CA LEU A 261 5.98 -14.30 -8.80
C LEU A 261 5.01 -14.89 -9.83
N LEU A 262 4.93 -16.21 -9.92
CA LEU A 262 3.93 -16.88 -10.77
C LEU A 262 2.50 -16.60 -10.29
N ALA A 263 2.24 -16.63 -8.98
CA ALA A 263 0.92 -16.29 -8.44
C ALA A 263 0.57 -14.81 -8.69
N TRP A 264 1.54 -13.91 -8.51
CA TRP A 264 1.38 -12.48 -8.80
C TRP A 264 1.17 -12.21 -10.29
N ALA A 265 1.86 -12.89 -11.20
CA ALA A 265 1.66 -12.73 -12.64
C ALA A 265 0.21 -12.98 -13.07
N ARG A 266 -0.47 -13.92 -12.41
CA ARG A 266 -1.86 -14.29 -12.68
C ARG A 266 -2.87 -13.30 -12.08
N THR A 267 -2.47 -12.46 -11.13
CA THR A 267 -3.38 -11.62 -10.32
C THR A 267 -3.04 -10.13 -10.34
N ALA A 268 -1.85 -9.74 -10.83
CA ALA A 268 -1.33 -8.38 -10.78
C ALA A 268 -2.29 -7.35 -11.36
N CYS A 269 -3.00 -7.68 -12.45
CA CYS A 269 -3.96 -6.78 -13.08
C CYS A 269 -5.14 -6.40 -12.19
N SER A 270 -5.50 -7.25 -11.21
CA SER A 270 -6.57 -6.97 -10.25
C SER A 270 -6.17 -5.91 -9.22
N LEU A 271 -4.87 -5.67 -8.99
CA LEU A 271 -4.36 -4.63 -8.08
C LEU A 271 -4.85 -3.22 -8.46
N ARG A 272 -5.19 -3.00 -9.74
CA ARG A 272 -5.79 -1.74 -10.21
C ARG A 272 -7.08 -1.39 -9.48
N THR A 273 -7.86 -2.40 -9.08
CA THR A 273 -9.12 -2.19 -8.34
C THR A 273 -8.90 -1.64 -6.93
N LEU A 274 -7.65 -1.68 -6.44
CA LEU A 274 -7.24 -1.21 -5.12
C LEU A 274 -6.61 0.19 -5.15
N SER A 275 -6.46 0.80 -6.33
CA SER A 275 -5.78 2.07 -6.48
C SER A 275 -6.46 3.19 -5.68
N GLY A 276 -5.66 4.00 -4.97
CA GLY A 276 -6.13 5.14 -4.18
C GLY A 276 -6.96 4.79 -2.95
N SER A 277 -6.97 3.53 -2.50
CA SER A 277 -7.77 3.09 -1.36
C SER A 277 -7.05 3.14 0.00
N GLY A 278 -5.80 3.61 0.04
CA GLY A 278 -4.97 3.64 1.24
C GLY A 278 -4.42 2.27 1.61
N VAL A 279 -3.97 1.50 0.61
CA VAL A 279 -3.42 0.16 0.81
C VAL A 279 -2.02 0.24 1.40
N ARG A 280 -1.82 -0.46 2.51
CA ARG A 280 -0.52 -0.63 3.17
C ARG A 280 0.22 -1.86 2.64
N ALA A 281 -0.49 -2.97 2.51
CA ALA A 281 0.08 -4.24 2.06
C ALA A 281 -0.96 -5.08 1.31
N VAL A 282 -0.49 -5.94 0.40
CA VAL A 282 -1.32 -6.92 -0.29
C VAL A 282 -0.68 -8.30 -0.21
N ASN A 283 -1.45 -9.30 0.20
CA ASN A 283 -1.01 -10.69 0.29
C ASN A 283 -1.80 -11.57 -0.68
N ASN A 284 -1.10 -12.34 -1.50
CA ASN A 284 -1.69 -13.45 -2.24
C ASN A 284 -1.62 -14.74 -1.42
N TRP A 285 -2.76 -15.24 -0.94
CA TRP A 285 -2.83 -16.49 -0.20
C TRP A 285 -3.38 -17.64 -1.02
N ALA A 286 -2.53 -18.64 -1.32
CA ALA A 286 -2.95 -19.90 -1.92
C ALA A 286 -3.61 -20.78 -0.86
N PHE A 287 -4.94 -20.79 -0.83
CA PHE A 287 -5.67 -21.49 0.22
C PHE A 287 -6.12 -22.90 -0.18
N ALA A 288 -6.25 -23.20 -1.48
CA ALA A 288 -6.65 -24.52 -1.96
C ALA A 288 -6.14 -24.86 -3.37
N GLU A 289 -6.20 -26.16 -3.69
CA GLU A 289 -6.03 -26.72 -5.03
C GLU A 289 -7.17 -27.69 -5.28
N GLN A 290 -7.72 -27.69 -6.48
CA GLN A 290 -8.86 -28.51 -6.85
C GLN A 290 -8.57 -29.29 -8.14
N LYS A 291 -8.78 -30.61 -8.11
CA LYS A 291 -8.86 -31.41 -9.33
C LYS A 291 -10.14 -31.06 -10.06
N LEU A 292 -10.01 -30.70 -11.34
CA LEU A 292 -11.16 -30.39 -12.15
C LEU A 292 -11.93 -31.66 -12.53
N PRO A 293 -13.27 -31.58 -12.67
CA PRO A 293 -14.08 -32.69 -13.15
C PRO A 293 -13.59 -33.28 -14.47
N GLU A 294 -14.03 -34.49 -14.77
CA GLU A 294 -13.78 -35.16 -16.07
C GLU A 294 -12.31 -35.49 -16.34
N GLY A 295 -11.53 -35.74 -15.29
CA GLY A 295 -10.09 -36.04 -15.41
C GLY A 295 -9.24 -34.82 -15.77
N GLY A 296 -9.78 -33.60 -15.58
CA GLY A 296 -9.07 -32.36 -15.89
C GLY A 296 -7.84 -32.10 -15.01
N ALA A 297 -7.01 -31.15 -15.44
CA ALA A 297 -5.87 -30.67 -14.68
C ALA A 297 -6.29 -30.03 -13.34
N SER A 298 -5.32 -29.76 -12.47
CA SER A 298 -5.57 -29.03 -11.22
C SER A 298 -5.79 -27.54 -11.48
N ALA A 299 -6.74 -26.93 -10.77
CA ALA A 299 -6.89 -25.49 -10.64
C ALA A 299 -6.48 -25.01 -9.24
N GLY A 300 -5.98 -23.79 -9.16
CA GLY A 300 -5.63 -23.13 -7.89
C GLY A 300 -6.75 -22.23 -7.39
N TRP A 301 -6.75 -21.97 -6.08
CA TRP A 301 -7.59 -20.94 -5.47
C TRP A 301 -6.72 -19.99 -4.64
N LEU A 302 -6.78 -18.71 -4.97
CA LEU A 302 -6.06 -17.63 -4.30
C LEU A 302 -7.03 -16.68 -3.64
N CYS A 303 -6.64 -16.11 -2.50
CA CYS A 303 -7.29 -14.96 -1.91
C CYS A 303 -6.28 -13.81 -1.85
N THR A 304 -6.52 -12.75 -2.60
CA THR A 304 -5.73 -11.53 -2.59
C THR A 304 -6.33 -10.58 -1.57
N ARG A 305 -5.65 -10.42 -0.44
CA ARG A 305 -6.08 -9.52 0.64
C ARG A 305 -5.30 -8.22 0.58
N ALA A 306 -6.00 -7.10 0.53
CA ALA A 306 -5.45 -5.77 0.71
C ALA A 306 -5.73 -5.28 2.15
N ASP A 307 -4.68 -5.04 2.91
CA ASP A 307 -4.75 -4.37 4.21
C ASP A 307 -4.56 -2.87 4.01
N THR A 308 -5.49 -2.07 4.52
CA THR A 308 -5.43 -0.61 4.45
C THR A 308 -4.88 -0.02 5.74
N TRP A 309 -4.37 1.20 5.68
CA TRP A 309 -3.94 1.95 6.88
C TRP A 309 -5.10 2.22 7.86
N ARG A 310 -6.35 2.22 7.39
CA ARG A 310 -7.54 2.44 8.22
C ARG A 310 -7.95 1.22 9.04
N GLY A 311 -7.48 0.02 8.68
CA GLY A 311 -7.83 -1.24 9.33
C GLY A 311 -8.74 -2.15 8.49
N PRO A 312 -9.93 -1.72 8.02
CA PRO A 312 -10.77 -2.55 7.16
C PRO A 312 -10.01 -3.00 5.91
N GLY A 313 -10.09 -4.29 5.60
CA GLY A 313 -9.42 -4.89 4.46
C GLY A 313 -10.40 -5.28 3.36
N ARG A 314 -9.89 -5.41 2.14
CA ARG A 314 -10.61 -5.93 0.99
C ARG A 314 -10.01 -7.26 0.55
N VAL A 315 -10.85 -8.19 0.11
CA VAL A 315 -10.42 -9.46 -0.46
C VAL A 315 -10.97 -9.66 -1.86
N LEU A 316 -10.11 -10.09 -2.77
CA LEU A 316 -10.48 -10.67 -4.05
C LEU A 316 -10.21 -12.16 -3.98
N VAL A 317 -11.21 -12.98 -4.29
CA VAL A 317 -11.00 -14.43 -4.40
C VAL A 317 -10.86 -14.77 -5.87
N HIS A 318 -9.80 -15.52 -6.19
CA HIS A 318 -9.43 -15.88 -7.54
C HIS A 318 -9.50 -17.39 -7.76
N PHE A 319 -10.05 -17.78 -8.90
CA PHE A 319 -9.97 -19.12 -9.44
C PHE A 319 -8.92 -19.16 -10.56
N LEU A 320 -7.89 -19.98 -10.36
CA LEU A 320 -6.74 -20.11 -11.26
C LEU A 320 -6.93 -21.37 -12.09
N GLU A 321 -7.58 -21.22 -13.23
CA GLU A 321 -7.68 -22.28 -14.21
C GLU A 321 -6.29 -22.71 -14.73
N PRO A 322 -6.17 -23.97 -15.20
CA PRO A 322 -5.03 -24.41 -15.99
C PRO A 322 -4.80 -23.39 -17.12
N ALA A 323 -3.62 -22.81 -17.15
CA ALA A 323 -3.27 -21.74 -18.09
C ALA A 323 -2.39 -22.26 -19.21
N GLY A 324 -2.53 -21.65 -20.39
CA GLY A 324 -1.62 -21.82 -21.51
C GLY A 324 -0.34 -20.98 -21.36
N SER A 325 -0.38 -19.91 -20.56
CA SER A 325 0.74 -19.02 -20.25
C SER A 325 0.87 -18.75 -18.74
N PRO A 326 2.09 -18.51 -18.21
CA PRO A 326 2.29 -18.05 -16.83
C PRO A 326 1.54 -16.76 -16.45
N THR A 327 1.11 -15.97 -17.44
CA THR A 327 0.49 -14.65 -17.27
C THR A 327 -1.00 -14.62 -17.63
N ASP A 328 -1.61 -15.76 -17.99
CA ASP A 328 -3.06 -15.79 -18.25
C ASP A 328 -3.80 -15.29 -17.00
N PRO A 329 -4.74 -14.35 -17.08
CA PRO A 329 -5.34 -13.80 -15.87
C PRO A 329 -6.13 -14.87 -15.10
N ALA A 330 -6.09 -14.82 -13.77
CA ALA A 330 -7.00 -15.58 -12.93
C ALA A 330 -8.40 -14.94 -12.94
N ALA A 331 -9.45 -15.76 -12.87
CA ALA A 331 -10.82 -15.26 -12.77
C ALA A 331 -11.08 -14.76 -11.35
N VAL A 332 -11.57 -13.53 -11.20
CA VAL A 332 -12.10 -13.04 -9.92
C VAL A 332 -13.50 -13.63 -9.74
N VAL A 333 -13.73 -14.36 -8.66
CA VAL A 333 -14.98 -15.08 -8.38
C VAL A 333 -15.73 -14.53 -7.17
N ALA A 334 -15.06 -13.72 -6.36
CA ALA A 334 -15.67 -12.96 -5.27
C ALA A 334 -14.84 -11.70 -4.98
N ASP A 335 -15.51 -10.65 -4.50
CA ASP A 335 -14.91 -9.37 -4.12
C ASP A 335 -15.64 -8.83 -2.90
N ARG A 336 -14.93 -8.66 -1.79
CA ARG A 336 -15.52 -8.21 -0.53
C ARG A 336 -14.66 -7.19 0.18
N ASP A 337 -15.26 -6.04 0.46
CA ASP A 337 -14.73 -5.00 1.31
C ASP A 337 -15.03 -5.25 2.80
N ASP A 338 -14.47 -4.40 3.65
CA ASP A 338 -14.74 -4.31 5.08
C ASP A 338 -14.73 -5.66 5.82
N THR A 339 -13.70 -6.47 5.54
CA THR A 339 -13.64 -7.86 6.03
C THR A 339 -12.29 -8.24 6.62
N ALA A 340 -12.34 -9.17 7.59
CA ALA A 340 -11.17 -9.83 8.16
C ALA A 340 -10.75 -11.08 7.37
N LEU A 341 -11.48 -11.49 6.34
CA LEU A 341 -11.20 -12.70 5.56
C LEU A 341 -9.76 -12.73 5.03
N CYS A 342 -9.19 -13.93 4.93
CA CYS A 342 -7.84 -14.16 4.40
C CYS A 342 -6.73 -13.47 5.20
N SER A 343 -6.97 -13.27 6.50
CA SER A 343 -6.01 -12.68 7.44
C SER A 343 -5.79 -13.60 8.65
N ARG A 344 -4.90 -13.20 9.55
CA ARG A 344 -4.74 -13.87 10.85
C ARG A 344 -6.01 -13.87 11.71
N PHE A 345 -6.95 -12.95 11.45
CA PHE A 345 -8.22 -12.84 12.18
C PHE A 345 -9.39 -13.51 11.46
N GLY A 346 -9.35 -13.62 10.13
CA GLY A 346 -10.32 -14.35 9.31
C GLY A 346 -9.63 -15.47 8.55
N GLN A 347 -9.27 -16.54 9.27
CA GLN A 347 -8.41 -17.62 8.77
C GLN A 347 -9.12 -18.65 7.89
N HIS A 348 -10.43 -18.51 7.70
CA HIS A 348 -11.26 -19.47 6.97
C HIS A 348 -11.97 -18.79 5.83
N VAL A 349 -11.84 -19.37 4.64
CA VAL A 349 -12.49 -18.90 3.42
C VAL A 349 -13.11 -20.08 2.70
N LEU A 350 -14.27 -19.85 2.08
CA LEU A 350 -14.95 -20.72 1.14
C LEU A 350 -15.31 -19.85 -0.07
N ALA A 351 -15.04 -20.32 -1.27
CA ALA A 351 -15.48 -19.65 -2.48
C ALA A 351 -15.96 -20.66 -3.50
N GLY A 352 -16.78 -20.21 -4.43
CA GLY A 352 -17.28 -21.01 -5.52
C GLY A 352 -17.29 -20.25 -6.83
N THR A 353 -17.32 -21.01 -7.92
CA THR A 353 -17.48 -20.47 -9.27
C THR A 353 -18.23 -21.45 -10.15
N ARG A 354 -18.73 -20.95 -11.28
CA ARG A 354 -19.30 -21.76 -12.34
C ARG A 354 -18.21 -22.00 -13.39
N TRP A 355 -18.07 -23.25 -13.78
CA TRP A 355 -17.00 -23.68 -14.67
C TRP A 355 -17.54 -24.57 -15.78
N LYS A 356 -17.00 -24.39 -17.00
CA LYS A 356 -17.37 -25.18 -18.17
C LYS A 356 -16.23 -26.12 -18.53
N ALA A 357 -16.50 -27.42 -18.52
CA ALA A 357 -15.57 -28.43 -18.97
C ALA A 357 -15.36 -28.37 -20.49
N ALA A 358 -14.25 -28.93 -20.97
CA ALA A 358 -13.97 -29.08 -22.41
C ALA A 358 -15.06 -29.84 -23.16
N SER A 359 -15.76 -30.78 -22.48
CA SER A 359 -16.92 -31.50 -23.02
C SER A 359 -18.17 -30.62 -23.23
N GLY A 360 -18.15 -29.37 -22.77
CA GLY A 360 -19.28 -28.45 -22.81
C GLY A 360 -20.20 -28.50 -21.59
N ARG A 361 -19.99 -29.44 -20.66
CA ARG A 361 -20.78 -29.57 -19.43
C ARG A 361 -20.41 -28.49 -18.40
N TRP A 362 -21.42 -28.00 -17.68
CA TRP A 362 -21.27 -27.00 -16.63
C TRP A 362 -21.24 -27.63 -15.25
N TYR A 363 -20.42 -27.04 -14.39
CA TYR A 363 -20.22 -27.43 -13.01
C TYR A 363 -20.25 -26.21 -12.10
N VAL A 364 -20.76 -26.40 -10.89
CA VAL A 364 -20.41 -25.54 -9.76
C VAL A 364 -19.20 -26.16 -9.09
N LEU A 365 -18.13 -25.38 -8.99
CA LEU A 365 -16.92 -25.71 -8.26
C LEU A 365 -16.88 -24.89 -6.97
N ALA A 366 -16.36 -25.47 -5.90
CA ALA A 366 -16.07 -24.74 -4.69
C ALA A 366 -14.80 -25.28 -4.02
N ALA A 367 -14.11 -24.39 -3.32
CA ALA A 367 -12.98 -24.75 -2.48
C ALA A 367 -12.96 -23.94 -1.20
N GLY A 368 -12.55 -24.61 -0.13
CA GLY A 368 -12.37 -24.06 1.19
C GLY A 368 -10.93 -24.14 1.67
N SER A 369 -10.56 -23.26 2.58
CA SER A 369 -9.27 -23.32 3.29
C SER A 369 -9.08 -24.64 4.05
N ARG A 370 -7.85 -24.96 4.49
CA ARG A 370 -7.44 -26.23 5.12
C ARG A 370 -8.27 -26.75 6.31
N ALA A 371 -9.07 -25.88 6.93
CA ALA A 371 -9.93 -26.22 8.06
C ALA A 371 -11.29 -26.78 7.61
N VAL A 372 -11.67 -26.59 6.34
CA VAL A 372 -12.91 -27.11 5.77
C VAL A 372 -12.85 -28.63 5.65
N THR A 373 -13.88 -29.29 6.20
CA THR A 373 -14.03 -30.75 6.24
C THR A 373 -15.18 -31.25 5.39
N ARG A 374 -16.14 -30.40 5.05
CA ARG A 374 -17.26 -30.71 4.16
C ARG A 374 -17.74 -29.45 3.49
N ILE A 375 -18.10 -29.54 2.21
CA ILE A 375 -18.76 -28.46 1.46
C ILE A 375 -20.10 -28.98 0.97
N GLU A 376 -21.12 -28.12 1.05
CA GLU A 376 -22.50 -28.40 0.69
C GLU A 376 -23.02 -27.33 -0.26
N ALA A 377 -23.80 -27.78 -1.24
CA ALA A 377 -24.51 -26.95 -2.19
C ALA A 377 -26.02 -27.16 -2.02
N THR A 378 -26.76 -26.06 -1.98
CA THR A 378 -28.22 -26.04 -1.95
C THR A 378 -28.77 -25.06 -2.98
N GLY A 379 -30.08 -25.08 -3.23
CA GLY A 379 -30.73 -24.26 -4.27
C GLY A 379 -31.07 -25.08 -5.51
N ALA A 380 -30.71 -24.58 -6.70
CA ALA A 380 -31.02 -25.20 -7.99
C ALA A 380 -30.36 -26.58 -8.20
N VAL A 381 -29.28 -26.85 -7.47
CA VAL A 381 -28.69 -28.19 -7.33
C VAL A 381 -28.43 -28.48 -5.86
N ARG A 382 -28.49 -29.76 -5.48
CA ARG A 382 -28.13 -30.23 -4.15
C ARG A 382 -26.97 -31.20 -4.24
N GLY A 383 -26.00 -31.07 -3.35
CA GLY A 383 -24.86 -31.96 -3.29
C GLY A 383 -24.01 -31.68 -2.07
N ALA A 384 -23.18 -32.65 -1.70
CA ALA A 384 -22.20 -32.48 -0.64
C ALA A 384 -20.95 -33.32 -0.94
N ALA A 385 -19.79 -32.81 -0.55
CA ALA A 385 -18.54 -33.56 -0.62
C ALA A 385 -17.77 -33.42 0.68
N GLY A 386 -17.15 -34.52 1.12
CA GLY A 386 -16.16 -34.48 2.19
C GLY A 386 -14.84 -33.88 1.68
N GLY A 387 -14.18 -33.12 2.54
CA GLY A 387 -12.92 -32.43 2.24
C GLY A 387 -13.08 -30.96 1.85
N PRO A 388 -11.98 -30.32 1.42
CA PRO A 388 -11.92 -28.89 1.17
C PRO A 388 -12.31 -28.49 -0.25
N THR A 389 -12.77 -29.43 -1.10
CA THR A 389 -13.16 -29.15 -2.48
C THR A 389 -14.47 -29.82 -2.83
N PHE A 390 -15.22 -29.20 -3.74
CA PHE A 390 -16.53 -29.67 -4.17
C PHE A 390 -16.72 -29.38 -5.65
N ALA A 391 -17.35 -30.32 -6.34
CA ALA A 391 -17.78 -30.15 -7.72
C ALA A 391 -19.11 -30.89 -7.93
N VAL A 392 -20.08 -30.21 -8.54
CA VAL A 392 -21.34 -30.82 -8.93
C VAL A 392 -21.75 -30.33 -10.31
N ARG A 393 -22.29 -31.22 -11.13
CA ARG A 393 -22.87 -30.83 -12.43
C ARG A 393 -24.06 -29.92 -12.16
N ALA A 394 -24.14 -28.81 -12.88
CA ALA A 394 -25.22 -27.84 -12.74
C ALA A 394 -25.58 -27.22 -14.10
N PRO A 395 -26.82 -26.74 -14.28
CA PRO A 395 -27.13 -25.81 -15.37
C PRO A 395 -26.20 -24.57 -15.34
N ARG A 396 -25.99 -23.94 -16.49
CA ARG A 396 -25.11 -22.76 -16.64
C ARG A 396 -25.44 -21.64 -15.64
N ASP A 397 -26.73 -21.39 -15.41
CA ASP A 397 -27.20 -20.25 -14.61
C ASP A 397 -27.81 -20.71 -13.28
N ALA A 398 -27.38 -21.88 -12.78
CA ALA A 398 -27.90 -22.45 -11.54
C ALA A 398 -27.57 -21.54 -10.35
N ASP A 399 -28.61 -21.09 -9.64
CA ASP A 399 -28.47 -20.38 -8.37
C ASP A 399 -28.19 -21.37 -7.23
N VAL A 400 -27.05 -21.18 -6.56
CA VAL A 400 -26.52 -22.14 -5.60
C VAL A 400 -25.95 -21.42 -4.40
N GLU A 401 -26.38 -21.85 -3.23
CA GLU A 401 -25.76 -21.45 -1.97
C GLU A 401 -24.75 -22.51 -1.52
N LEU A 402 -23.54 -22.04 -1.20
CA LEU A 402 -22.42 -22.86 -0.78
C LEU A 402 -22.12 -22.60 0.68
N THR A 403 -22.10 -23.67 1.47
CA THR A 403 -21.69 -23.66 2.87
C THR A 403 -20.63 -24.72 3.13
N ALA A 404 -19.86 -24.53 4.20
CA ALA A 404 -18.84 -25.48 4.62
C ALA A 404 -18.85 -25.70 6.12
N SER A 405 -18.51 -26.93 6.52
CA SER A 405 -18.22 -27.30 7.91
C SER A 405 -16.71 -27.27 8.19
N LEU A 406 -16.34 -26.90 9.41
CA LEU A 406 -14.94 -26.78 9.85
C LEU A 406 -14.52 -27.90 10.82
N ARG A 407 -13.24 -28.27 10.81
CA ARG A 407 -12.65 -29.29 11.71
C ARG A 407 -12.83 -28.96 13.20
N GLY A 408 -12.82 -27.67 13.56
CA GLY A 408 -13.01 -27.19 14.94
C GLY A 408 -14.47 -26.98 15.34
N GLY A 409 -15.44 -27.40 14.51
CA GLY A 409 -16.84 -27.02 14.64
C GLY A 409 -17.15 -25.67 13.99
N GLY A 410 -18.44 -25.42 13.78
CA GLY A 410 -18.93 -24.23 13.10
C GLY A 410 -19.03 -24.37 11.58
N THR A 411 -19.68 -23.38 10.97
CA THR A 411 -19.96 -23.31 9.53
C THR A 411 -19.55 -21.97 8.95
N LEU A 412 -19.21 -21.94 7.67
CA LEU A 412 -19.03 -20.70 6.91
C LEU A 412 -19.80 -20.73 5.59
N ALA A 413 -20.28 -19.57 5.16
CA ALA A 413 -20.85 -19.36 3.83
C ALA A 413 -19.75 -18.97 2.84
N ALA A 414 -19.99 -19.22 1.55
CA ALA A 414 -19.09 -18.78 0.51
C ALA A 414 -19.03 -17.25 0.43
N VAL A 415 -17.82 -16.72 0.19
CA VAL A 415 -17.63 -15.32 -0.17
C VAL A 415 -18.36 -15.08 -1.49
N ARG A 416 -19.15 -14.01 -1.54
CA ARG A 416 -19.92 -13.61 -2.72
C ARG A 416 -19.31 -12.36 -3.35
#